data_AF-A0A3S1CF39-F1
#
_entry.id   AF-A0A3S1CF39-F1
#
_cell.length_a   1.000
_cell.length_b   1.000
_cell.length_c   1.000
_cell.angle_alpha   90.00
_cell.angle_beta   90.00
_cell.angle_gamma   90.00
#
_symmetry.space_group_name_H-M   'P 1'
#
loop_
_entity.id
_entity.type
_entity.pdbx_description
1 polymer ?
#
loop_
_entity_poly.entity_id
_entity_poly.type
_entity_poly.pdbx_seq_one_letter_code
_entity_poly.pdbx_strand_id
1 'polypeptide(L)'
;MPCPKNPTWTTSLPAAMVLMAPFDILASLAMDIYLPIVPAMPEILKTSPDVIQLTLSLYMICLGLGQIVFGLISDRIGRRPVLIGGALLFAGASVLL
;
A
#
# COMPACT_ATOMS: atom_id res chain seq x y z
N MET A 1 0.44 15.07 41.57
CA MET A 1 0.81 15.03 40.14
C MET A 1 -0.36 14.43 39.36
N PRO A 2 -1.00 15.12 38.41
CA PRO A 2 -2.01 14.49 37.56
C PRO A 2 -1.32 13.72 36.44
N CYS A 3 -1.60 12.42 36.34
CA CYS A 3 -1.22 11.60 35.18
C CYS A 3 -1.85 12.16 33.89
N PRO A 4 -1.16 12.13 32.75
CA PRO A 4 -1.77 12.47 31.47
C PRO A 4 -2.83 11.42 31.14
N LYS A 5 -4.09 11.88 30.96
CA LYS A 5 -5.17 11.08 30.36
C LYS A 5 -4.82 10.84 28.89
N ASN A 6 -3.98 9.85 28.63
CA ASN A 6 -3.82 9.34 27.28
C ASN A 6 -5.13 8.66 26.92
N PRO A 7 -5.85 9.07 25.86
CA PRO A 7 -7.00 8.33 25.41
C PRO A 7 -6.45 7.04 24.82
N THR A 8 -6.33 6.00 25.64
CA THR A 8 -6.01 4.65 25.20
C THR A 8 -7.23 4.17 24.43
N TRP A 9 -7.24 4.46 23.13
CA TRP A 9 -8.21 3.99 22.16
C TRP A 9 -8.04 2.49 21.99
N THR A 10 -8.56 1.72 22.96
CA THR A 10 -8.64 0.26 22.97
C THR A 10 -9.70 -0.19 21.97
N THR A 11 -9.51 0.09 20.69
CA THR A 11 -10.26 -0.60 19.64
C THR A 11 -9.85 -2.07 19.69
N SER A 12 -10.80 -2.99 19.78
CA SER A 12 -10.53 -4.42 19.83
C SER A 12 -9.68 -4.82 18.60
N LEU A 13 -8.64 -5.64 18.81
CA LEU A 13 -7.81 -6.22 17.74
C LEU A 13 -8.61 -6.63 16.49
N PRO A 14 -9.78 -7.29 16.59
CA PRO A 14 -10.60 -7.61 15.43
C PRO A 14 -11.08 -6.38 14.63
N ALA A 15 -11.45 -5.28 15.29
CA ALA A 15 -11.89 -4.07 14.59
C ALA A 15 -10.75 -3.42 13.77
N ALA A 16 -9.51 -3.47 14.27
CA ALA A 16 -8.34 -2.99 13.55
C ALA A 16 -8.01 -3.87 12.33
N MET A 17 -8.13 -5.19 12.45
CA MET A 17 -7.92 -6.13 11.35
C MET A 17 -8.96 -5.94 10.23
N VAL A 18 -10.23 -5.75 10.59
CA VAL A 18 -11.32 -5.49 9.62
C VAL A 18 -11.08 -4.19 8.86
N LEU A 19 -10.57 -3.15 9.51
CA LEU A 19 -10.28 -1.87 8.84
C LEU A 19 -9.09 -1.96 7.88
N MET A 20 -8.07 -2.77 8.20
CA MET A 20 -6.87 -2.93 7.37
C MET A 20 -7.06 -3.92 6.21
N ALA A 21 -7.87 -4.97 6.40
CA ALA A 21 -8.09 -6.03 5.43
C ALA A 21 -8.38 -5.54 4.00
N PRO A 22 -9.29 -4.58 3.74
CA PRO A 22 -9.57 -4.15 2.36
C PRO A 22 -8.36 -3.46 1.69
N PHE A 23 -7.54 -2.72 2.44
CA PHE A 23 -6.35 -2.08 1.89
C PHE A 23 -5.28 -3.10 1.51
N ASP A 24 -5.13 -4.15 2.32
CA ASP A 24 -4.16 -5.23 2.07
C ASP A 24 -4.58 -6.12 0.89
N ILE A 25 -5.88 -6.43 0.81
CA ILE A 25 -6.47 -7.17 -0.31
C ILE A 25 -6.30 -6.40 -1.63
N LEU A 26 -6.53 -5.09 -1.62
CA LEU A 26 -6.35 -4.25 -2.81
C LEU A 26 -4.90 -4.30 -3.34
N ALA A 27 -3.91 -4.32 -2.44
CA ALA A 27 -2.51 -4.39 -2.82
C ALA A 27 -2.16 -5.75 -3.47
N SER A 28 -2.67 -6.85 -2.92
CA SER A 28 -2.45 -8.20 -3.50
C SER A 28 -3.20 -8.40 -4.81
N LEU A 29 -4.45 -7.94 -4.88
CA LEU A 29 -5.32 -8.10 -6.06
C LEU A 29 -4.70 -7.47 -7.31
N ALA A 30 -4.00 -6.34 -7.17
CA ALA A 30 -3.31 -5.69 -8.28
C ALA A 30 -2.25 -6.60 -8.93
N MET A 31 -1.48 -7.33 -8.12
CA MET A 31 -0.50 -8.31 -8.62
C MET A 31 -1.17 -9.51 -9.27
N ASP A 32 -2.25 -10.01 -8.66
CA ASP A 32 -2.99 -11.17 -9.17
C ASP A 32 -3.60 -10.91 -10.55
N ILE A 33 -4.05 -9.67 -10.81
CA ILE A 33 -4.54 -9.23 -12.12
C ILE A 33 -3.39 -8.94 -13.10
N TYR A 34 -2.25 -8.44 -12.61
CA TYR A 34 -1.12 -8.06 -13.46
C TYR A 34 -0.47 -9.29 -14.12
N LEU A 35 -0.24 -10.37 -13.36
CA LEU A 35 0.48 -11.54 -13.83
C LEU A 35 -0.05 -12.19 -15.12
N PRO A 36 -1.37 -12.44 -15.30
CA PRO A 36 -1.89 -13.06 -16.53
C PRO A 36 -1.81 -12.15 -17.76
N ILE A 37 -1.74 -10.82 -17.58
CA ILE A 37 -1.71 -9.88 -18.69
C ILE A 37 -0.29 -9.52 -19.15
N VAL A 38 0.73 -9.78 -18.31
CA VAL A 38 2.16 -9.63 -18.67
C VAL A 38 2.51 -10.20 -20.06
N PRO A 39 2.13 -11.44 -20.43
CA PRO A 39 2.48 -11.97 -21.76
C PRO A 39 1.80 -11.26 -22.93
N ALA A 40 0.68 -10.55 -22.72
CA ALA A 40 -0.03 -9.81 -23.75
C ALA A 40 0.40 -8.33 -23.84
N MET A 41 1.08 -7.78 -22.82
CA MET A 41 1.59 -6.40 -22.82
C MET A 41 2.55 -6.04 -23.97
N PRO A 42 3.49 -6.91 -24.41
CA PRO A 42 4.43 -6.56 -25.48
C PRO A 42 3.71 -6.19 -26.78
N GLU A 43 2.64 -6.91 -27.10
CA GLU A 43 1.84 -6.72 -28.31
C GLU A 43 0.99 -5.44 -28.23
N ILE A 44 0.39 -5.17 -27.07
CA ILE A 44 -0.47 -3.98 -26.85
C ILE A 44 0.36 -2.69 -26.77
N LEU A 45 1.50 -2.73 -26.06
CA LEU A 45 2.36 -1.56 -25.85
C LEU A 45 3.44 -1.38 -26.94
N LYS A 46 3.52 -2.28 -27.93
CA LYS A 46 4.59 -2.31 -28.95
C LYS A 46 5.99 -2.25 -28.34
N THR A 47 6.22 -3.01 -27.28
CA THR A 47 7.47 -3.01 -26.52
C THR A 47 8.11 -4.41 -26.50
N SER A 48 9.41 -4.48 -26.20
CA SER A 48 10.12 -5.76 -26.06
C SER A 48 9.87 -6.40 -24.70
N PRO A 49 9.90 -7.75 -24.59
CA PRO A 49 9.77 -8.47 -23.31
C PRO A 49 10.78 -8.01 -22.25
N ASP A 50 11.99 -7.66 -22.67
CA ASP A 50 13.07 -7.18 -21.79
C ASP A 50 12.67 -5.91 -21.01
N VAL A 51 11.91 -5.01 -21.65
CA VAL A 51 11.45 -3.77 -21.04
C VAL A 51 10.38 -4.04 -19.98
N ILE A 52 9.50 -5.01 -20.23
CA ILE A 52 8.48 -5.43 -19.27
C ILE A 52 9.13 -6.09 -18.04
N GLN A 53 10.14 -6.94 -18.26
CA GLN A 53 10.89 -7.55 -17.17
C GLN A 53 11.65 -6.52 -16.34
N LEU A 54 12.28 -5.52 -16.98
CA LEU A 54 12.93 -4.41 -16.27
C LEU A 54 11.93 -3.62 -15.43
N THR A 55 10.75 -3.34 -15.97
CA THR A 55 9.68 -2.60 -15.27
C THR A 55 9.19 -3.37 -14.06
N LEU A 56 9.00 -4.69 -14.20
CA LEU A 56 8.66 -5.60 -13.11
C LEU A 56 9.75 -5.62 -12.02
N SER A 57 11.03 -5.69 -12.40
CA SER A 57 12.14 -5.63 -11.45
C SER A 57 12.17 -4.31 -10.68
N LEU A 58 12.02 -3.19 -11.39
CA LEU A 58 11.91 -1.87 -10.73
C LEU A 58 10.69 -1.80 -9.80
N TYR A 59 9.54 -2.31 -10.24
CA TYR A 59 8.33 -2.34 -9.42
C TYR A 59 8.54 -3.12 -8.12
N MET A 60 9.17 -4.30 -8.16
CA MET A 60 9.49 -5.09 -6.97
C MET A 60 10.44 -4.36 -6.02
N ILE A 61 11.47 -3.70 -6.56
CA ILE A 61 12.42 -2.91 -5.76
C ILE A 61 11.70 -1.74 -5.08
N CYS A 62 10.90 -0.98 -5.85
CA CYS A 62 10.13 0.14 -5.33
C CYS A 62 9.11 -0.31 -4.28
N LEU A 63 8.43 -1.44 -4.49
CA LEU A 63 7.53 -2.03 -3.50
C LEU A 63 8.27 -2.42 -2.22
N GLY A 64 9.39 -3.12 -2.32
CA GLY A 64 10.18 -3.54 -1.16
C GLY A 64 10.68 -2.35 -0.34
N LEU A 65 11.25 -1.35 -1.02
CA LEU A 65 11.68 -0.10 -0.38
C LEU A 65 10.50 0.66 0.25
N GLY A 66 9.36 0.71 -0.45
CA GLY A 66 8.13 1.29 0.05
C GLY A 66 7.67 0.61 1.33
N GLN A 67 7.61 -0.73 1.35
CA GLN A 67 7.21 -1.49 2.55
C GLN A 67 8.13 -1.24 3.74
N ILE A 68 9.45 -1.10 3.54
CA ILE A 68 10.38 -0.77 4.61
C ILE A 68 10.07 0.62 5.19
N VAL A 69 9.92 1.63 4.32
CA VAL A 69 9.64 3.01 4.76
C VAL A 69 8.28 3.11 5.44
N PHE A 70 7.22 2.60 4.82
CA PHE A 70 5.87 2.63 5.39
C PHE A 70 5.73 1.75 6.63
N GLY A 71 6.43 0.62 6.69
CA GLY A 71 6.49 -0.25 7.87
C GLY A 71 7.12 0.48 9.07
N LEU A 72 8.30 1.09 8.89
CA LEU A 72 8.99 1.85 9.93
C LEU A 72 8.19 3.07 10.40
N ILE A 73 7.53 3.78 9.47
CA ILE A 73 6.68 4.93 9.79
C ILE A 73 5.42 4.49 10.57
N SER A 74 4.80 3.39 10.15
CA SER A 74 3.63 2.80 10.82
C SER A 74 3.95 2.36 12.25
N ASP A 75 5.13 1.81 12.47
CA ASP A 75 5.57 1.37 13.80
C ASP A 75 5.99 2.55 14.70
N ARG A 76 6.54 3.65 14.14
CA ARG A 76 6.96 4.83 14.92
C ARG A 76 5.83 5.81 15.24
N ILE A 77 4.93 6.10 14.30
CA ILE A 77 3.85 7.09 14.45
C ILE A 77 2.56 6.43 14.95
N GLY A 78 2.49 5.09 14.88
CA GLY A 78 1.32 4.30 15.17
C GLY A 78 0.49 4.06 13.91
N ARG A 79 -0.12 2.87 13.83
CA ARG A 79 -0.86 2.38 12.66
C ARG A 79 -2.02 3.29 12.20
N ARG A 80 -2.68 3.99 13.13
CA ARG A 80 -3.90 4.78 12.87
C ARG A 80 -3.66 6.09 12.09
N PRO A 81 -2.72 6.98 12.49
CA PRO A 81 -2.40 8.17 11.70
C PRO A 81 -1.83 7.83 10.31
N VAL A 82 -1.13 6.70 10.15
CA VAL A 82 -0.64 6.25 8.84
C VAL A 82 -1.79 5.83 7.93
N LEU A 83 -2.78 5.08 8.42
CA LEU A 83 -3.97 4.72 7.64
C LEU A 83 -4.77 5.95 7.21
N ILE A 84 -5.03 6.88 8.13
CA ILE A 84 -5.80 8.10 7.82
C ILE A 84 -5.01 9.00 6.86
N GLY A 85 -3.70 9.13 7.05
CA GLY A 85 -2.83 9.87 6.14
C GLY A 85 -2.80 9.26 4.73
N GLY A 86 -2.69 7.93 4.62
CA GLY A 86 -2.77 7.23 3.35
C GLY A 86 -4.12 7.39 2.65
N ALA A 87 -5.22 7.29 3.40
CA ALA A 87 -6.57 7.50 2.86
C ALA A 87 -6.80 8.93 2.37
N LEU A 88 -6.33 9.95 3.12
CA LEU A 88 -6.42 11.36 2.70
C LEU A 88 -5.53 11.65 1.49
N LEU A 89 -4.33 11.08 1.44
CA LEU A 89 -3.44 11.21 0.29
C LEU A 89 -4.08 10.58 -0.95
N PHE A 90 -4.65 9.39 -0.82
CA PHE A 90 -5.36 8.70 -1.91
C PHE A 90 -6.56 9.52 -2.40
N ALA A 91 -7.41 9.99 -1.48
CA ALA A 91 -8.57 10.81 -1.84
C ALA A 91 -8.14 12.13 -2.51
N GLY A 92 -7.09 12.78 -2.00
CA GLY A 92 -6.55 14.00 -2.59
C GLY A 92 -5.98 13.77 -3.99
N ALA A 93 -5.16 12.71 -4.16
CA ALA A 93 -4.61 12.34 -5.46
C ALA A 93 -5.72 11.98 -6.46
N SER A 94 -6.76 11.26 -6.04
CA SER A 94 -7.89 10.90 -6.89
C SER A 94 -8.76 12.09 -7.33
N VAL A 95 -8.77 13.19 -6.57
CA VAL A 95 -9.48 14.41 -6.97
C VAL A 95 -8.60 15.31 -7.84
N LEU A 96 -7.28 15.24 -7.67
CA LEU A 96 -6.32 16.04 -8.41
C LEU A 96 -5.99 15.47 -9.80
N LEU A 97 -6.20 14.16 -10.00
CA LEU A 97 -5.92 13.39 -11.22
C LEU A 97 -7.20 13.23 -12.06
#